data_AF-A0AAW0D3Y8-F1
#
_entry.id   AF-A0AAW0D3Y8-F1
#
_cell.length_a   1.000
_cell.length_b   1.000
_cell.length_c   1.000
_cell.angle_alpha   90.00
_cell.angle_beta   90.00
_cell.angle_gamma   90.00
#
_symmetry.space_group_name_H-M   'P 1'
#
loop_
_entity.id
_entity.type
_entity.pdbx_description
1 polymer ?
#
loop_
_entity_poly.entity_id
_entity_poly.type
_entity_poly.pdbx_seq_one_letter_code
_entity_poly.pdbx_strand_id
1 'polypeptide(L)'
;MFDYEANETLFKDRVKDYFEARGDGSSNLPFPDLYGYAAISAYRTYNESLFLNLAENAWNRANAQVITDGNLGTWQSICGPNFDSSRLIGGVYFVRHHRLCKIQWSLTWLMIEYALEYVFYREYKRPFSSVYRLSALLAEETPNTTYLDVAGRSSAFMRNNMFGTQGVVQSIDIRGSCTNPQLYDPIVEHTGLWIEGLSVLTSITGNFSMVDLIRNAVQVSTTRTNGWQNDEGIMISKAKATMTSQGNFVRSLGIAYQRLTSAVDLRQYMRSYISVQYNAILEQATTANSNIYGYWTGPSYSVFQSDNQTSAMNVLITAISLPEVDSRDSGSKLSVGGIIGGVVGGVVVVVLGIVALIALRRRRKIESPKPPDLNIQLDPFPQDTEPTLSTSSGPTASTFSQVKGRFPHHRRWHKRA
;
A
#
# COMPACT_ATOMS: atom_id res chain seq x y z
N MET A 1 -1.42 22.23 3.76
CA MET A 1 -1.58 21.93 2.31
C MET A 1 -2.43 22.99 1.63
N PHE A 2 -3.69 23.25 2.03
CA PHE A 2 -4.44 24.38 1.45
C PHE A 2 -3.64 25.69 1.49
N ASP A 3 -3.21 26.11 2.68
CA ASP A 3 -2.35 27.28 2.90
C ASP A 3 -1.06 27.27 2.05
N TYR A 4 -0.50 26.07 1.80
CA TYR A 4 0.70 25.95 0.97
C TYR A 4 0.40 26.25 -0.51
N GLU A 5 -0.66 25.67 -1.06
CA GLU A 5 -1.04 25.86 -2.46
C GLU A 5 -1.66 27.25 -2.70
N ALA A 6 -2.35 27.81 -1.70
CA ALA A 6 -2.88 29.17 -1.74
C ALA A 6 -1.82 30.25 -1.44
N ASN A 7 -0.63 29.85 -0.97
CA ASN A 7 0.40 30.76 -0.47
C ASN A 7 -0.14 31.72 0.61
N GLU A 8 -0.87 31.16 1.57
CA GLU A 8 -1.51 31.86 2.71
C GLU A 8 -1.13 31.19 4.04
N THR A 9 -1.50 31.82 5.16
CA THR A 9 -1.32 31.25 6.51
C THR A 9 -2.61 31.30 7.33
N LEU A 10 -3.76 31.30 6.66
CA LEU A 10 -5.08 31.51 7.27
C LEU A 10 -5.39 30.48 8.37
N PHE A 11 -4.94 29.24 8.22
CA PHE A 11 -5.24 28.15 9.14
C PHE A 11 -4.08 27.80 10.07
N LYS A 12 -2.99 28.57 10.05
CA LYS A 12 -1.77 28.29 10.83
C LYS A 12 -2.03 28.08 12.32
N ASP A 13 -2.67 29.04 12.99
CA ASP A 13 -2.94 28.96 14.43
C ASP A 13 -3.87 27.79 14.76
N ARG A 14 -4.90 27.56 13.93
CA ARG A 14 -5.80 26.42 14.10
C ARG A 14 -5.07 25.07 13.94
N VAL A 15 -4.14 24.96 12.98
CA VAL A 15 -3.31 23.76 12.81
C VAL A 15 -2.43 23.55 14.05
N LYS A 16 -1.83 24.61 14.57
CA LYS A 16 -1.03 24.57 15.80
C LYS A 16 -1.86 24.10 17.00
N ASP A 17 -3.04 24.66 17.21
CA ASP A 17 -3.96 24.26 18.29
C ASP A 17 -4.30 22.76 18.23
N TYR A 18 -4.52 22.21 17.03
CA TYR A 18 -4.77 20.77 16.85
C TYR A 18 -3.57 19.91 17.26
N PHE A 19 -2.34 20.36 16.95
CA PHE A 19 -1.12 19.66 17.37
C PHE A 19 -0.92 19.73 18.88
N GLU A 20 -1.10 20.91 19.48
CA GLU A 20 -0.98 21.12 20.93
C GLU A 20 -2.01 20.28 21.71
N ALA A 21 -3.27 20.26 21.25
CA ALA A 21 -4.33 19.44 21.86
C ALA A 21 -4.04 17.94 21.80
N ARG A 22 -3.24 17.49 20.83
CA ARG A 22 -2.87 16.09 20.64
C ARG A 22 -1.59 15.70 21.38
N GLY A 23 -0.80 16.68 21.82
CA GLY A 23 0.49 16.51 22.47
C GLY A 23 1.66 16.45 21.48
N ASP A 24 2.87 16.32 21.99
CA ASP A 24 4.16 16.43 21.29
C ASP A 24 4.53 15.27 20.33
N GLY A 25 3.58 14.37 20.06
CA GLY A 25 3.83 13.16 19.27
C GLY A 25 4.48 11.99 20.01
N SER A 26 4.96 12.19 21.25
CA SER A 26 5.66 11.16 22.03
C SER A 26 4.73 10.19 22.77
N SER A 27 3.49 10.62 23.05
CA SER A 27 2.49 9.84 23.75
C SER A 27 1.96 8.65 22.92
N ASN A 28 1.02 7.87 23.48
CA ASN A 28 0.39 6.73 22.80
C ASN A 28 -0.54 7.15 21.64
N LEU A 29 0.00 7.82 20.62
CA LEU A 29 -0.69 8.06 19.36
C LEU A 29 -0.98 6.73 18.66
N PRO A 30 -2.22 6.50 18.19
CA PRO A 30 -2.57 5.29 17.46
C PRO A 30 -1.91 5.22 16.06
N PHE A 31 -1.60 6.38 15.46
CA PHE A 31 -1.01 6.51 14.12
C PHE A 31 0.07 7.61 14.11
N PRO A 32 1.24 7.37 14.73
CA PRO A 32 2.30 8.37 14.80
C PRO A 32 2.77 8.80 13.41
N ASP A 33 2.79 7.88 12.45
CA ASP A 33 3.16 8.09 11.05
C ASP A 33 2.27 9.12 10.32
N LEU A 34 0.95 9.05 10.48
CA LEU A 34 0.02 10.03 9.88
C LEU A 34 0.14 11.40 10.56
N TYR A 35 0.33 11.41 11.87
CA TYR A 35 0.58 12.63 12.63
C TYR A 35 1.88 13.31 12.19
N GLY A 36 2.96 12.53 12.05
CA GLY A 36 4.25 13.02 11.57
C GLY A 36 4.18 13.53 10.13
N TYR A 37 3.42 12.86 9.27
CA TYR A 37 3.14 13.35 7.92
C TYR A 37 2.42 14.72 7.91
N ALA A 38 1.40 14.89 8.75
CA ALA A 38 0.72 16.17 8.89
C ALA A 38 1.68 17.25 9.42
N ALA A 39 2.53 16.91 10.39
CA ALA A 39 3.49 17.82 10.98
C ALA A 39 4.57 18.27 9.98
N ILE A 40 5.18 17.36 9.22
CA ILE A 40 6.17 17.75 8.19
C ILE A 40 5.52 18.58 7.06
N SER A 41 4.25 18.31 6.75
CA SER A 41 3.50 19.13 5.79
C SER A 41 3.24 20.55 6.33
N ALA A 42 2.95 20.68 7.64
CA ALA A 42 2.82 21.98 8.30
C ALA A 42 4.16 22.72 8.38
N TYR A 43 5.26 22.01 8.62
CA TYR A 43 6.60 22.59 8.58
C TYR A 43 6.90 23.21 7.21
N ARG A 44 6.66 22.48 6.11
CA ARG A 44 6.83 23.01 4.75
C ARG A 44 5.96 24.22 4.44
N THR A 45 4.77 24.28 5.05
CA THR A 45 3.82 25.37 4.82
C THR A 45 4.20 26.62 5.61
N TYR A 46 4.57 26.47 6.88
CA TYR A 46 4.69 27.59 7.82
C TYR A 46 6.13 27.88 8.28
N ASN A 47 7.08 27.00 7.94
CA ASN A 47 8.49 27.06 8.30
C ASN A 47 8.75 27.27 9.81
N GLU A 48 7.94 26.65 10.67
CA GLU A 48 8.13 26.68 12.12
C GLU A 48 8.78 25.40 12.63
N SER A 49 9.88 25.54 13.37
CA SER A 49 10.63 24.42 13.95
C SER A 49 9.80 23.53 14.86
N LEU A 50 8.72 24.06 15.48
CA LEU A 50 7.74 23.27 16.22
C LEU A 50 7.23 22.09 15.39
N PHE A 51 6.79 22.33 14.15
CA PHE A 51 6.21 21.28 13.31
C PHE A 51 7.26 20.26 12.86
N LEU A 52 8.50 20.68 12.62
CA LEU A 52 9.60 19.76 12.32
C LEU A 52 9.87 18.84 13.52
N ASN A 53 10.00 19.41 14.73
CA ASN A 53 10.21 18.63 15.95
C ASN A 53 9.09 17.60 16.19
N LEU A 54 7.83 17.99 15.94
CA LEU A 54 6.68 17.08 16.03
C LEU A 54 6.76 15.94 15.00
N ALA A 55 7.19 16.23 13.77
CA ALA A 55 7.39 15.24 12.73
C ALA A 55 8.50 14.25 13.09
N GLU A 56 9.63 14.74 13.61
CA GLU A 56 10.76 13.92 14.05
C GLU A 56 10.39 13.02 15.24
N ASN A 57 9.67 13.55 16.24
CA ASN A 57 9.18 12.77 17.38
C ASN A 57 8.27 11.62 16.95
N ALA A 58 7.31 11.94 16.08
CA ALA A 58 6.40 10.98 15.50
C ALA A 58 7.13 9.91 14.67
N TRP A 59 8.11 10.34 13.87
CA TRP A 59 8.96 9.43 13.12
C TRP A 59 9.77 8.51 14.03
N ASN A 60 10.42 9.03 15.07
CA ASN A 60 11.22 8.23 16.01
C ASN A 60 10.39 7.09 16.61
N ARG A 61 9.14 7.38 16.97
CA ARG A 61 8.22 6.38 17.50
C ARG A 61 7.80 5.33 16.47
N ALA A 62 7.53 5.76 15.24
CA ALA A 62 7.16 4.83 14.17
C ALA A 62 8.37 3.99 13.70
N ASN A 63 9.56 4.59 13.65
CA ASN A 63 10.81 3.95 13.26
C ASN A 63 11.27 2.88 14.28
N ALA A 64 10.92 3.02 15.56
CA ALA A 64 11.17 1.98 16.57
C ALA A 64 10.50 0.63 16.23
N GLN A 65 9.54 0.62 15.31
CA GLN A 65 8.83 -0.58 14.85
C GLN A 65 9.37 -1.12 13.52
N VAL A 66 10.33 -0.42 12.89
CA VAL A 66 10.99 -0.88 11.65
C VAL A 66 11.94 -2.03 11.98
N ILE A 67 11.89 -3.09 11.19
CA ILE A 67 12.84 -4.19 11.28
C ILE A 67 14.19 -3.74 10.74
N THR A 68 15.21 -3.92 11.55
CA THR A 68 16.61 -3.63 11.24
C THR A 68 17.45 -4.87 11.48
N ASP A 69 18.70 -4.86 11.01
CA ASP A 69 19.66 -5.94 11.32
C ASP A 69 19.82 -6.13 12.84
N GLY A 70 19.80 -5.03 13.60
CA GLY A 70 20.01 -5.03 15.05
C GLY A 70 18.85 -5.60 15.87
N ASN A 71 17.61 -5.58 15.35
CA ASN A 71 16.44 -6.15 16.05
C ASN A 71 15.92 -7.44 15.41
N LEU A 72 16.65 -8.00 14.44
CA LEU A 72 16.24 -9.15 13.66
C LEU A 72 15.99 -10.39 14.52
N GLY A 73 16.79 -10.58 15.57
CA GLY A 73 16.64 -11.71 16.51
C GLY A 73 15.28 -11.73 17.22
N THR A 74 14.67 -10.57 17.48
CA THR A 74 13.31 -10.51 18.03
C THR A 74 12.28 -11.08 17.06
N TRP A 75 12.46 -10.84 15.76
CA TRP A 75 11.57 -11.32 14.70
C TRP A 75 11.83 -12.76 14.26
N GLN A 76 13.06 -13.28 14.42
CA GLN A 76 13.37 -14.70 14.19
C GLN A 76 12.53 -15.62 15.08
N SER A 77 12.23 -15.20 16.31
CA SER A 77 11.34 -15.96 17.19
C SER A 77 9.92 -16.14 16.63
N ILE A 78 9.47 -15.23 15.76
CA ILE A 78 8.16 -15.26 15.11
C ILE A 78 8.20 -16.13 13.85
N CYS A 79 9.29 -16.07 13.09
CA CYS A 79 9.43 -16.76 11.80
C CYS A 79 10.00 -18.19 11.89
N GLY A 80 10.54 -18.58 13.05
CA GLY A 80 11.18 -19.88 13.25
C GLY A 80 12.67 -19.91 12.83
N PRO A 81 13.42 -20.94 13.26
CA PRO A 81 14.89 -20.98 13.19
C PRO A 81 15.48 -21.14 11.77
N ASN A 82 14.68 -21.56 10.79
CA ASN A 82 15.15 -21.84 9.43
C ASN A 82 14.83 -20.71 8.44
N PHE A 83 14.49 -19.52 8.94
CA PHE A 83 14.03 -18.42 8.10
C PHE A 83 15.09 -17.34 7.88
N ASP A 84 15.26 -16.94 6.61
CA ASP A 84 16.02 -15.75 6.25
C ASP A 84 15.22 -14.48 6.55
N SER A 85 15.28 -14.07 7.81
CA SER A 85 14.67 -12.85 8.32
C SER A 85 15.15 -11.57 7.63
N SER A 86 16.26 -11.61 6.90
CA SER A 86 16.78 -10.42 6.21
C SER A 86 15.79 -9.83 5.21
N ARG A 87 14.90 -10.65 4.64
CA ARG A 87 13.83 -10.20 3.73
C ARG A 87 12.81 -9.27 4.38
N LEU A 88 12.70 -9.27 5.71
CA LEU A 88 11.76 -8.44 6.46
C LEU A 88 12.34 -7.07 6.85
N ILE A 89 13.65 -6.87 6.68
CA ILE A 89 14.33 -5.61 6.98
C ILE A 89 13.69 -4.48 6.19
N GLY A 90 13.41 -3.36 6.86
CA GLY A 90 12.69 -2.22 6.30
C GLY A 90 11.17 -2.30 6.43
N GLY A 91 10.61 -3.44 6.84
CA GLY A 91 9.18 -3.58 7.13
C GLY A 91 8.81 -3.13 8.55
N VAL A 92 7.53 -2.78 8.76
CA VAL A 92 6.99 -2.33 10.06
C VAL A 92 5.82 -3.21 10.49
N TYR A 93 5.99 -4.09 11.46
CA TYR A 93 5.01 -5.13 11.76
C TYR A 93 4.23 -4.88 13.04
N PHE A 94 2.97 -5.30 13.03
CA PHE A 94 2.06 -5.15 14.16
C PHE A 94 1.63 -6.54 14.62
N VAL A 95 1.86 -6.82 15.90
CA VAL A 95 1.31 -8.03 16.50
C VAL A 95 -0.17 -7.80 16.72
N ARG A 96 -0.98 -8.51 15.94
CA ARG A 96 -2.43 -8.57 16.19
C ARG A 96 -2.63 -9.39 17.46
N HIS A 97 -2.71 -8.72 18.61
CA HIS A 97 -3.25 -9.35 19.80
C HIS A 97 -4.72 -9.63 19.56
N HIS A 98 -5.04 -10.89 19.23
CA HIS A 98 -6.39 -11.41 19.40
C HIS A 98 -6.68 -11.41 20.90
N ARG A 99 -7.10 -10.27 21.45
CA ARG A 99 -7.88 -10.31 22.68
C ARG A 99 -9.16 -11.04 22.29
N LEU A 100 -9.19 -12.35 22.55
CA LEU A 100 -10.45 -13.04 22.76
C LEU A 100 -11.16 -12.21 23.82
N CYS A 101 -12.14 -11.42 23.40
CA CYS A 101 -13.02 -10.77 24.34
C CYS A 101 -13.66 -11.95 25.08
N LYS A 102 -13.21 -12.24 26.30
CA LYS A 102 -13.91 -13.15 27.19
C LYS A 102 -15.21 -12.43 27.52
N ILE A 103 -16.19 -12.54 26.62
CA ILE A 103 -17.56 -12.16 26.93
C ILE A 103 -17.93 -13.07 28.09
N GLN A 104 -18.01 -12.47 29.28
CA GLN A 104 -18.40 -13.17 30.49
C GLN A 104 -19.83 -13.68 30.26
N TRP A 105 -19.97 -14.99 30.31
CA TRP A 105 -21.09 -15.81 29.85
C TRP A 105 -22.42 -15.56 30.58
N SER A 106 -23.09 -14.42 30.38
CA SER A 106 -24.43 -14.20 30.94
C SER A 106 -25.49 -13.66 29.98
N LEU A 107 -25.26 -13.73 28.67
CA LEU A 107 -26.29 -13.35 27.69
C LEU A 107 -26.62 -14.53 26.78
N THR A 108 -27.93 -14.66 26.52
CA THR A 108 -28.61 -15.78 25.89
C THR A 108 -28.03 -16.13 24.51
N TRP A 109 -28.01 -17.44 24.23
CA TRP A 109 -27.40 -18.09 23.06
C TRP A 109 -27.81 -17.48 21.70
N LEU A 110 -29.01 -16.91 21.60
CA LEU A 110 -29.52 -16.28 20.36
C LEU A 110 -28.93 -14.89 20.03
N MET A 111 -28.38 -14.16 21.01
CA MET A 111 -27.69 -12.89 20.76
C MET A 111 -26.21 -13.09 20.37
N ILE A 112 -25.68 -14.30 20.56
CA ILE A 112 -24.27 -14.62 20.31
C ILE A 112 -24.02 -14.90 18.82
N GLU A 113 -24.93 -15.56 18.11
CA GLU A 113 -24.76 -15.76 16.66
C GLU A 113 -24.87 -14.44 15.87
N TYR A 114 -25.81 -13.55 16.23
CA TYR A 114 -25.93 -12.24 15.57
C TYR A 114 -24.84 -11.23 15.98
N ALA A 115 -24.30 -11.31 17.20
CA ALA A 115 -23.23 -10.40 17.65
C ALA A 115 -21.82 -10.87 17.25
N LEU A 116 -21.59 -12.17 17.02
CA LEU A 116 -20.29 -12.68 16.58
C LEU A 116 -19.99 -12.36 15.10
N GLU A 117 -21.00 -12.13 14.26
CA GLU A 117 -20.80 -11.61 12.91
C GLU A 117 -20.49 -10.10 12.88
N TYR A 118 -20.90 -9.33 13.89
CA TYR A 118 -20.78 -7.85 13.89
C TYR A 118 -19.65 -7.26 14.75
N VAL A 119 -19.05 -8.01 15.69
CA VAL A 119 -18.13 -7.44 16.71
C VAL A 119 -16.64 -7.66 16.44
N PHE A 120 -16.23 -8.35 15.37
CA PHE A 120 -14.80 -8.51 15.05
C PHE A 120 -14.49 -8.07 13.61
N TYR A 121 -13.28 -7.53 13.42
CA TYR A 121 -12.67 -7.01 12.17
C TYR A 121 -12.70 -5.49 11.94
N ARG A 122 -12.09 -4.70 12.83
CA ARG A 122 -11.29 -3.54 12.36
C ARG A 122 -9.81 -3.91 12.38
N GLU A 123 -9.35 -4.45 11.27
CA GLU A 123 -7.93 -4.69 11.00
C GLU A 123 -7.20 -3.35 10.83
N TYR A 124 -6.34 -3.00 11.77
CA TYR A 124 -5.43 -1.86 11.64
C TYR A 124 -4.21 -2.29 10.82
N LYS A 125 -4.35 -2.34 9.49
CA LYS A 125 -3.31 -2.71 8.50
C LYS A 125 -2.76 -1.49 7.75
N ARG A 126 -2.44 -0.38 8.42
CA ARG A 126 -2.12 0.93 7.77
C ARG A 126 -0.69 1.53 7.85
N PRO A 127 0.27 1.07 8.66
CA PRO A 127 1.43 1.93 8.96
C PRO A 127 2.68 1.78 8.05
N PHE A 128 2.76 0.76 7.19
CA PHE A 128 4.00 0.47 6.45
C PHE A 128 4.44 1.62 5.52
N SER A 129 3.56 2.02 4.58
CA SER A 129 3.89 3.02 3.56
C SER A 129 4.05 4.42 4.14
N SER A 130 3.50 4.68 5.32
CA SER A 130 3.55 5.98 5.97
C SER A 130 4.90 6.25 6.63
N VAL A 131 5.53 5.27 7.30
CA VAL A 131 6.90 5.46 7.87
C VAL A 131 7.89 5.69 6.75
N TYR A 132 7.81 4.87 5.70
CA TYR A 132 8.59 5.04 4.48
C TYR A 132 8.46 6.47 3.91
N ARG A 133 7.22 6.91 3.67
CA ARG A 133 6.94 8.24 3.13
C ARG A 133 7.45 9.35 4.04
N LEU A 134 7.18 9.26 5.34
CA LEU A 134 7.62 10.26 6.32
C LEU A 134 9.16 10.33 6.38
N SER A 135 9.84 9.18 6.30
CA SER A 135 11.30 9.12 6.22
C SER A 135 11.82 9.85 4.98
N ALA A 136 11.21 9.62 3.81
CA ALA A 136 11.63 10.31 2.59
C ALA A 136 11.43 11.84 2.69
N LEU A 137 10.31 12.28 3.27
CA LEU A 137 10.03 13.71 3.46
C LEU A 137 11.01 14.35 4.46
N LEU A 138 11.30 13.71 5.58
CA LEU A 138 12.28 14.20 6.56
C LEU A 138 13.71 14.22 5.98
N ALA A 139 14.05 13.26 5.13
CA ALA A 139 15.33 13.25 4.41
C ALA A 139 15.46 14.41 3.42
N GLU A 140 14.33 14.91 2.89
CA GLU A 140 14.32 16.09 2.02
C GLU A 140 14.52 17.39 2.81
N GLU A 141 13.92 17.48 4.00
CA GLU A 141 13.92 18.71 4.81
C GLU A 141 15.14 18.85 5.73
N THR A 142 15.90 17.78 5.95
CA THR A 142 16.97 17.76 6.95
C THR A 142 18.26 17.15 6.40
N PRO A 143 19.44 17.52 6.94
CA PRO A 143 20.71 16.90 6.56
C PRO A 143 20.92 15.51 7.17
N ASN A 144 19.94 14.95 7.91
CA ASN A 144 20.10 13.69 8.62
C ASN A 144 19.92 12.49 7.68
N THR A 145 21.03 11.85 7.32
CA THR A 145 21.06 10.70 6.40
C THR A 145 20.32 9.48 6.92
N THR A 146 20.07 9.38 8.23
CA THR A 146 19.29 8.28 8.83
C THR A 146 17.91 8.16 8.19
N TYR A 147 17.26 9.30 7.92
CA TYR A 147 15.95 9.31 7.28
C TYR A 147 16.01 8.75 5.85
N LEU A 148 17.05 9.11 5.10
CA LEU A 148 17.28 8.62 3.75
C LEU A 148 17.54 7.11 3.73
N ASP A 149 18.35 6.61 4.67
CA ASP A 149 18.67 5.18 4.79
C ASP A 149 17.42 4.36 5.13
N VAL A 150 16.61 4.81 6.08
CA VAL A 150 15.35 4.15 6.45
C VAL A 150 14.35 4.18 5.30
N ALA A 151 14.22 5.31 4.59
CA ALA A 151 13.38 5.41 3.41
C ALA A 151 13.83 4.45 2.31
N GLY A 152 15.14 4.38 2.03
CA GLY A 152 15.73 3.46 1.05
C GLY A 152 15.46 1.99 1.38
N ARG A 153 15.75 1.56 2.61
CA ARG A 153 15.48 0.19 3.07
C ARG A 153 13.99 -0.17 3.01
N SER A 154 13.13 0.75 3.48
CA SER A 154 11.67 0.54 3.45
C SER A 154 11.13 0.46 2.03
N SER A 155 11.66 1.27 1.10
CA SER A 155 11.29 1.22 -0.33
C SER A 155 11.64 -0.13 -0.96
N ALA A 156 12.84 -0.66 -0.66
CA ALA A 156 13.30 -1.95 -1.14
C ALA A 156 12.47 -3.09 -0.55
N PHE A 157 12.17 -3.02 0.73
CA PHE A 157 11.26 -3.96 1.40
C PHE A 157 9.89 -4.01 0.71
N MET A 158 9.26 -2.85 0.50
CA MET A 158 7.95 -2.76 -0.15
C MET A 158 8.03 -3.35 -1.56
N ARG A 159 9.03 -2.96 -2.36
CA ARG A 159 9.24 -3.49 -3.71
C ARG A 159 9.37 -5.02 -3.73
N ASN A 160 10.14 -5.59 -2.81
CA ASN A 160 10.49 -7.01 -2.83
C ASN A 160 9.43 -7.92 -2.20
N ASN A 161 8.56 -7.39 -1.33
CA ASN A 161 7.65 -8.21 -0.55
C ASN A 161 6.17 -7.82 -0.68
N MET A 162 5.88 -6.58 -1.09
CA MET A 162 4.51 -6.04 -1.11
C MET A 162 3.95 -5.86 -2.52
N PHE A 163 4.74 -6.12 -3.56
CA PHE A 163 4.24 -6.19 -4.93
C PHE A 163 3.94 -7.66 -5.29
N GLY A 164 2.65 -8.00 -5.36
CA GLY A 164 2.21 -9.24 -5.98
C GLY A 164 2.17 -9.17 -7.51
N THR A 165 1.49 -10.14 -8.13
CA THR A 165 1.30 -10.19 -9.58
C THR A 165 0.50 -9.01 -10.16
N GLN A 166 -0.21 -8.28 -9.31
CA GLN A 166 -1.05 -7.16 -9.69
C GLN A 166 -0.28 -5.86 -9.94
N GLY A 167 1.03 -5.77 -9.65
CA GLY A 167 1.82 -4.54 -9.89
C GLY A 167 1.48 -3.34 -9.01
N VAL A 168 0.74 -3.57 -7.91
CA VAL A 168 0.36 -2.57 -6.90
C VAL A 168 0.77 -3.03 -5.51
N VAL A 169 0.90 -2.07 -4.60
CA VAL A 169 1.30 -2.31 -3.21
C VAL A 169 0.17 -2.99 -2.45
N GLN A 170 0.50 -4.12 -1.83
CA GLN A 170 -0.38 -4.97 -1.03
C GLN A 170 0.15 -5.08 0.40
N SER A 171 -0.75 -5.28 1.35
CA SER A 171 -0.36 -5.67 2.71
C SER A 171 0.05 -7.15 2.72
N ILE A 172 0.99 -7.49 3.61
CA ILE A 172 1.46 -8.88 3.77
C ILE A 172 1.06 -9.45 5.13
N ASP A 173 0.79 -10.76 5.19
CA ASP A 173 0.67 -11.56 6.41
C ASP A 173 1.79 -12.58 6.48
N ILE A 174 2.59 -12.51 7.54
CA ILE A 174 3.70 -13.42 7.79
C ILE A 174 3.36 -14.53 8.80
N ARG A 175 2.12 -14.59 9.32
CA ARG A 175 1.73 -15.55 10.37
C ARG A 175 1.91 -17.02 9.97
N GLY A 176 1.74 -17.34 8.69
CA GLY A 176 1.90 -18.72 8.18
C GLY A 176 3.29 -19.00 7.63
N SER A 177 3.96 -17.99 7.08
CA SER A 177 5.30 -18.10 6.51
C SER A 177 5.90 -16.72 6.28
N CYS A 178 7.13 -16.52 6.72
CA CYS A 178 7.88 -15.33 6.37
C CYS A 178 8.56 -15.46 4.98
N THR A 179 8.70 -16.70 4.46
CA THR A 179 9.26 -16.97 3.11
C THR A 179 8.26 -16.65 2.01
N ASN A 180 7.01 -17.05 2.25
CA ASN A 180 5.90 -16.87 1.34
C ASN A 180 4.79 -16.12 2.08
N PRO A 181 5.00 -14.82 2.39
CA PRO A 181 3.97 -14.03 3.03
C PRO A 181 2.69 -14.05 2.19
N GLN A 182 1.55 -14.20 2.86
CA GLN A 182 0.27 -14.10 2.18
C GLN A 182 0.03 -12.63 1.83
N LEU A 183 -0.24 -12.37 0.55
CA LEU A 183 -0.67 -11.04 0.11
C LEU A 183 -2.16 -10.86 0.35
N TYR A 184 -2.52 -9.67 0.84
CA TYR A 184 -3.91 -9.22 0.91
C TYR A 184 -4.27 -8.37 -0.30
N ASP A 185 -5.58 -8.18 -0.50
CA ASP A 185 -6.09 -7.28 -1.51
C ASP A 185 -5.42 -5.90 -1.42
N PRO A 186 -5.05 -5.32 -2.57
CA PRO A 186 -4.34 -4.06 -2.60
C PRO A 186 -5.27 -2.94 -2.12
N ILE A 187 -4.69 -1.99 -1.40
CA ILE A 187 -5.37 -0.78 -0.96
C ILE A 187 -4.79 0.39 -1.74
N VAL A 188 -5.65 1.17 -2.38
CA VAL A 188 -5.25 2.25 -3.30
C VAL A 188 -4.33 3.28 -2.65
N GLU A 189 -4.60 3.60 -1.39
CA GLU A 189 -3.77 4.49 -0.58
C GLU A 189 -2.34 3.98 -0.42
N HIS A 190 -2.12 2.67 -0.23
CA HIS A 190 -0.76 2.14 -0.05
C HIS A 190 0.10 2.34 -1.31
N THR A 191 -0.52 2.19 -2.49
CA THR A 191 0.16 2.44 -3.77
C THR A 191 0.44 3.92 -3.96
N GLY A 192 -0.51 4.79 -3.61
CA GLY A 192 -0.31 6.25 -3.65
C GLY A 192 0.82 6.70 -2.74
N LEU A 193 0.80 6.28 -1.47
CA LEU A 193 1.84 6.61 -0.50
C LEU A 193 3.23 6.11 -0.93
N TRP A 194 3.28 4.95 -1.59
CA TRP A 194 4.53 4.45 -2.18
C TRP A 194 5.03 5.31 -3.33
N ILE A 195 4.15 5.69 -4.26
CA ILE A 195 4.44 6.61 -5.38
C ILE A 195 4.96 7.95 -4.85
N GLU A 196 4.29 8.53 -3.85
CA GLU A 196 4.67 9.79 -3.21
C GLU A 196 6.06 9.70 -2.60
N GLY A 197 6.32 8.73 -1.72
CA GLY A 197 7.64 8.57 -1.11
C GLY A 197 8.73 8.30 -2.15
N LEU A 198 8.41 7.58 -3.24
CA LEU A 198 9.40 7.22 -4.25
C LEU A 198 9.74 8.42 -5.12
N SER A 199 8.76 9.28 -5.39
CA SER A 199 8.97 10.55 -6.09
C SER A 199 9.88 11.49 -5.29
N VAL A 200 9.73 11.53 -3.96
CA VAL A 200 10.61 12.30 -3.06
C VAL A 200 12.03 11.72 -3.05
N LEU A 201 12.17 10.40 -2.92
CA LEU A 201 13.50 9.75 -3.01
C LEU A 201 14.18 9.99 -4.36
N THR A 202 13.40 9.94 -5.45
CA THR A 202 13.91 10.23 -6.80
C THR A 202 14.43 11.66 -6.89
N SER A 203 13.72 12.64 -6.32
CA SER A 203 14.16 14.05 -6.35
C SER A 203 15.40 14.31 -5.51
N ILE A 204 15.59 13.60 -4.39
CA ILE A 204 16.80 13.72 -3.55
C ILE A 204 18.00 13.04 -4.22
N THR A 205 17.81 11.83 -4.75
CA THR A 205 18.93 10.96 -5.19
C THR A 205 19.28 11.08 -6.68
N GLY A 206 18.38 11.64 -7.50
CA GLY A 206 18.53 11.64 -8.96
C GLY A 206 18.46 10.25 -9.61
N ASN A 207 17.97 9.23 -8.89
CA ASN A 207 17.93 7.85 -9.39
C ASN A 207 16.75 7.64 -10.37
N PHE A 208 17.01 7.81 -11.67
CA PHE A 208 15.98 7.67 -12.71
C PHE A 208 15.36 6.27 -12.83
N SER A 209 16.01 5.21 -12.33
CA SER A 209 15.39 3.87 -12.32
C SER A 209 14.13 3.80 -11.45
N MET A 210 14.01 4.69 -10.46
CA MET A 210 12.81 4.85 -9.64
C MET A 210 11.65 5.45 -10.44
N VAL A 211 11.92 6.23 -11.49
CA VAL A 211 10.87 6.81 -12.36
C VAL A 211 10.13 5.70 -13.11
N ASP A 212 10.82 4.67 -13.58
CA ASP A 212 10.17 3.54 -14.27
C ASP A 212 9.29 2.72 -13.32
N LEU A 213 9.71 2.59 -12.07
CA LEU A 213 8.92 1.97 -11.01
C LEU A 213 7.64 2.78 -10.72
N ILE A 214 7.75 4.12 -10.64
CA ILE A 214 6.58 5.01 -10.48
C ILE A 214 5.68 4.91 -11.71
N ARG A 215 6.23 4.96 -12.93
CA ARG A 215 5.48 4.85 -14.18
C ARG A 215 4.65 3.57 -14.22
N ASN A 216 5.25 2.43 -13.87
CA ASN A 216 4.57 1.15 -13.81
C ASN A 216 3.42 1.17 -12.79
N ALA A 217 3.69 1.60 -11.56
CA ALA A 217 2.68 1.64 -10.51
C ALA A 217 1.52 2.57 -10.83
N VAL A 218 1.79 3.76 -11.39
CA VAL A 218 0.77 4.69 -11.89
C VAL A 218 -0.07 3.99 -12.94
N GLN A 219 0.54 3.49 -14.02
CA GLN A 219 -0.19 2.82 -15.10
C GLN A 219 -1.08 1.69 -14.59
N VAL A 220 -0.55 0.82 -13.73
CA VAL A 220 -1.29 -0.33 -13.22
C VAL A 220 -2.46 0.11 -12.33
N SER A 221 -2.20 1.00 -11.38
CA SER A 221 -3.21 1.49 -10.44
C SER A 221 -4.34 2.28 -11.10
N THR A 222 -4.08 2.89 -12.26
CA THR A 222 -5.05 3.71 -13.01
C THR A 222 -5.60 3.05 -14.27
N THR A 223 -5.30 1.77 -14.55
CA THR A 223 -5.85 1.07 -15.74
C THR A 223 -6.14 -0.42 -15.56
N ARG A 224 -5.42 -1.12 -14.68
CA ARG A 224 -5.44 -2.60 -14.63
C ARG A 224 -5.98 -3.16 -13.32
N THR A 225 -6.00 -2.35 -12.26
CA THR A 225 -6.49 -2.81 -10.96
C THR A 225 -8.02 -2.80 -10.95
N ASN A 226 -8.59 -3.91 -11.44
CA ASN A 226 -10.03 -4.11 -11.55
C ASN A 226 -10.74 -3.73 -10.25
N GLY A 227 -11.49 -2.62 -10.29
CA GLY A 227 -12.33 -2.19 -9.20
C GLY A 227 -11.85 -1.02 -8.36
N TRP A 228 -10.72 -0.39 -8.66
CA TRP A 228 -10.38 0.92 -8.07
C TRP A 228 -11.09 2.08 -8.76
N GLN A 229 -11.47 1.87 -10.02
CA GLN A 229 -12.12 2.84 -10.88
C GLN A 229 -13.21 2.16 -11.73
N ASN A 230 -14.15 2.95 -12.25
CA ASN A 230 -15.14 2.52 -13.24
C ASN A 230 -14.60 2.64 -14.67
N ASP A 231 -15.46 2.39 -15.65
CA ASP A 231 -15.09 2.41 -17.08
C ASP A 231 -14.79 3.84 -17.58
N GLU A 232 -15.29 4.86 -16.88
CA GLU A 232 -14.99 6.27 -17.10
C GLU A 232 -13.67 6.72 -16.44
N GLY A 233 -12.97 5.82 -15.73
CA GLY A 233 -11.73 6.12 -15.02
C GLY A 233 -11.93 6.89 -13.71
N ILE A 234 -13.16 7.06 -13.23
CA ILE A 234 -13.50 7.68 -11.95
C ILE A 234 -13.28 6.65 -10.84
N MET A 235 -12.60 7.05 -9.76
CA MET A 235 -12.38 6.16 -8.63
C MET A 235 -13.70 5.79 -7.95
N ILE A 236 -13.88 4.50 -7.66
CA ILE A 236 -15.08 3.95 -7.03
C ILE A 236 -14.83 3.52 -5.60
N SER A 237 -15.74 3.90 -4.70
CA SER A 237 -15.69 3.48 -3.29
C SER A 237 -16.18 2.05 -3.17
N LYS A 238 -15.34 1.06 -3.48
CA LYS A 238 -15.62 -0.33 -3.12
C LYS A 238 -15.43 -0.53 -1.61
N ALA A 239 -16.16 -1.47 -1.02
CA ALA A 239 -16.21 -1.77 0.42
C ALA A 239 -14.85 -1.94 1.14
N LYS A 240 -13.73 -2.05 0.41
CA LYS A 240 -12.37 -2.25 0.95
C LYS A 240 -11.50 -0.99 0.94
N ALA A 241 -11.86 0.05 0.18
CA ALA A 241 -11.15 1.33 0.15
C ALA A 241 -12.03 2.43 0.76
N THR A 242 -11.55 3.08 1.81
CA THR A 242 -12.23 4.26 2.38
C THR A 242 -12.17 5.41 1.37
N MET A 243 -13.19 6.28 1.33
CA MET A 243 -13.16 7.46 0.46
C MET A 243 -11.89 8.29 0.69
N THR A 244 -11.45 8.47 1.93
CA THR A 244 -10.19 9.14 2.27
C THR A 244 -8.97 8.52 1.57
N SER A 245 -8.94 7.20 1.38
CA SER A 245 -7.85 6.51 0.69
C SER A 245 -7.76 6.90 -0.79
N GLN A 246 -8.88 7.20 -1.44
CA GLN A 246 -8.92 7.64 -2.84
C GLN A 246 -8.35 9.05 -2.98
N GLY A 247 -8.82 9.98 -2.16
CA GLY A 247 -8.28 11.34 -2.12
C GLY A 247 -6.79 11.35 -1.79
N ASN A 248 -6.34 10.51 -0.86
CA ASN A 248 -4.92 10.34 -0.56
C ASN A 248 -4.11 9.84 -1.76
N PHE A 249 -4.65 8.90 -2.54
CA PHE A 249 -4.00 8.41 -3.76
C PHE A 249 -3.85 9.53 -4.80
N VAL A 250 -4.93 10.27 -5.09
CA VAL A 250 -4.89 11.39 -6.05
C VAL A 250 -3.91 12.47 -5.60
N ARG A 251 -3.91 12.80 -4.30
CA ARG A 251 -2.94 13.73 -3.70
C ARG A 251 -1.49 13.27 -3.89
N SER A 252 -1.24 11.97 -3.69
CA SER A 252 0.09 11.39 -3.93
C SER A 252 0.52 11.49 -5.40
N LEU A 253 -0.41 11.36 -6.35
CA LEU A 253 -0.13 11.59 -7.78
C LEU A 253 0.22 13.06 -8.05
N GLY A 254 -0.45 14.00 -7.39
CA GLY A 254 -0.12 15.43 -7.46
C GLY A 254 1.30 15.75 -7.02
N ILE A 255 1.74 15.16 -5.91
CA ILE A 255 3.11 15.32 -5.42
C ILE A 255 4.11 14.70 -6.39
N ALA A 256 3.83 13.50 -6.91
CA ALA A 256 4.68 12.89 -7.93
C ALA A 256 4.74 13.74 -9.21
N TYR A 257 3.62 14.36 -9.61
CA TYR A 257 3.58 15.29 -10.74
C TYR A 257 4.50 16.49 -10.54
N GLN A 258 4.51 17.10 -9.35
CA GLN A 258 5.36 18.26 -9.05
C GLN A 258 6.85 17.89 -9.07
N ARG A 259 7.21 16.66 -8.65
CA ARG A 259 8.60 16.23 -8.46
C ARG A 259 9.26 15.64 -9.70
N LEU A 260 8.50 14.94 -10.54
CA LEU A 260 9.03 14.20 -11.68
C LEU A 260 9.16 15.07 -12.94
N THR A 261 9.80 16.24 -12.81
CA THR A 261 9.84 17.29 -13.85
C THR A 261 10.40 16.81 -15.19
N SER A 262 11.34 15.86 -15.18
CA SER A 262 11.93 15.26 -16.38
C SER A 262 11.06 14.21 -17.07
N ALA A 263 10.07 13.63 -16.38
CA ALA A 263 9.17 12.60 -16.91
C ALA A 263 7.90 13.23 -17.51
N VAL A 264 8.06 14.01 -18.57
CA VAL A 264 6.99 14.84 -19.16
C VAL A 264 5.76 14.02 -19.55
N ASP A 265 5.96 12.84 -20.14
CA ASP A 265 4.89 11.91 -20.53
C ASP A 265 4.07 11.45 -19.31
N LEU A 266 4.76 11.04 -18.25
CA LEU A 266 4.15 10.55 -17.02
C LEU A 266 3.43 11.69 -16.28
N ARG A 267 4.01 12.89 -16.26
CA ARG A 267 3.36 14.10 -15.72
C ARG A 267 2.07 14.41 -16.46
N GLN A 268 2.10 14.38 -17.80
CA GLN A 268 0.90 14.64 -18.58
C GLN A 268 -0.18 13.59 -18.31
N TYR A 269 0.21 12.32 -18.19
CA TYR A 269 -0.71 11.25 -17.81
C TYR A 269 -1.35 11.46 -16.44
N MET A 270 -0.55 11.72 -15.40
CA MET A 270 -1.05 11.97 -14.04
C MET A 270 -1.98 13.19 -13.99
N ARG A 271 -1.62 14.27 -14.69
CA ARG A 271 -2.47 15.46 -14.82
C ARG A 271 -3.83 15.11 -15.41
N SER A 272 -3.86 14.42 -16.55
CA SER A 272 -5.12 13.99 -17.17
C SER A 272 -5.96 13.12 -16.23
N TYR A 273 -5.36 12.18 -15.51
CA TYR A 273 -6.06 11.35 -14.54
C TYR A 273 -6.64 12.17 -13.37
N ILE A 274 -5.86 13.11 -12.80
CA ILE A 274 -6.31 14.00 -11.73
C ILE A 274 -7.49 14.87 -12.23
N SER A 275 -7.44 15.39 -13.46
CA SER A 275 -8.54 16.17 -14.06
C SER A 275 -9.84 15.38 -14.17
N VAL A 276 -9.78 14.08 -14.47
CA VAL A 276 -10.97 13.20 -14.48
C VAL A 276 -11.59 13.14 -13.08
N GLN A 277 -10.79 12.96 -12.03
CA GLN A 277 -11.29 12.91 -10.65
C GLN A 277 -11.87 14.26 -10.21
N TYR A 278 -11.21 15.35 -10.57
CA TYR A 278 -11.67 16.71 -10.29
C TYR A 278 -13.05 16.99 -10.91
N ASN A 279 -13.22 16.69 -12.20
CA ASN A 279 -14.50 16.89 -12.88
C ASN A 279 -15.61 16.02 -12.28
N ALA A 280 -15.31 14.76 -11.96
CA ALA A 280 -16.26 13.86 -11.30
C ALA A 280 -16.77 14.42 -9.96
N ILE A 281 -15.88 15.03 -9.16
CA ILE A 281 -16.26 15.67 -7.89
C ILE A 281 -17.19 16.86 -8.12
N LEU A 282 -16.88 17.72 -9.09
CA LEU A 282 -17.68 18.91 -9.36
C LEU A 282 -19.04 18.59 -9.98
N GLU A 283 -19.09 17.60 -10.87
CA GLU A 283 -20.28 17.31 -11.67
C GLU A 283 -21.20 16.26 -11.02
N GLN A 284 -20.64 15.32 -10.25
CA GLN A 284 -21.38 14.14 -9.78
C GLN A 284 -21.42 14.02 -8.25
N ALA A 285 -20.38 14.48 -7.55
CA ALA A 285 -20.27 14.28 -6.10
C ALA A 285 -20.97 15.37 -5.27
N THR A 286 -21.27 16.54 -5.84
CA THR A 286 -21.91 17.66 -5.13
C THR A 286 -23.22 18.07 -5.79
N THR A 287 -24.16 18.57 -5.00
CA THR A 287 -25.35 19.24 -5.54
C THR A 287 -25.01 20.67 -5.95
N ALA A 288 -25.71 21.20 -6.96
CA ALA A 288 -25.54 22.59 -7.37
C ALA A 288 -25.72 23.54 -6.17
N ASN A 289 -24.80 24.50 -6.03
CA ASN A 289 -24.73 25.47 -4.92
C ASN A 289 -24.51 24.85 -3.52
N SER A 290 -23.94 23.65 -3.45
CA SER A 290 -23.55 23.01 -2.20
C SER A 290 -22.04 22.78 -2.12
N ASN A 291 -21.53 22.77 -0.89
CA ASN A 291 -20.15 22.37 -0.56
C ASN A 291 -20.12 21.00 0.15
N ILE A 292 -21.12 20.15 -0.12
CA ILE A 292 -21.22 18.80 0.44
C ILE A 292 -20.89 17.79 -0.66
N TYR A 293 -19.74 17.14 -0.52
CA TYR A 293 -19.26 16.12 -1.45
C TYR A 293 -19.64 14.71 -0.99
N GLY A 294 -20.08 13.88 -1.93
CA GLY A 294 -20.42 12.46 -1.79
C GLY A 294 -19.50 11.55 -2.62
N TYR A 295 -20.04 10.43 -3.10
CA TYR A 295 -19.30 9.54 -4.01
C TYR A 295 -19.02 10.21 -5.35
N TRP A 296 -17.83 9.99 -5.90
CA TRP A 296 -17.38 10.63 -7.13
C TRP A 296 -18.11 10.12 -8.38
N THR A 297 -18.72 8.93 -8.30
CA THR A 297 -19.59 8.37 -9.35
C THR A 297 -21.06 8.81 -9.21
N GLY A 298 -21.34 9.67 -8.23
CA GLY A 298 -22.70 10.06 -7.87
C GLY A 298 -23.54 8.93 -7.26
N PRO A 299 -24.83 9.23 -6.94
CA PRO A 299 -25.40 10.58 -6.96
C PRO A 299 -24.81 11.46 -5.83
N SER A 300 -25.00 12.77 -5.96
CA SER A 300 -24.58 13.76 -4.98
C SER A 300 -25.18 13.53 -3.59
N TYR A 301 -24.48 13.96 -2.54
CA TYR A 301 -24.93 13.81 -1.15
C TYR A 301 -25.44 15.13 -0.57
N SER A 302 -26.48 15.05 0.29
CA SER A 302 -26.98 16.19 1.07
C SER A 302 -26.52 16.19 2.53
N VAL A 303 -25.87 15.12 2.98
CA VAL A 303 -25.41 14.95 4.35
C VAL A 303 -23.90 15.06 4.41
N PHE A 304 -23.41 15.92 5.31
CA PHE A 304 -21.98 16.08 5.56
C PHE A 304 -21.39 14.77 6.08
N GLN A 305 -20.35 14.29 5.40
CA GLN A 305 -19.50 13.20 5.85
C GLN A 305 -18.05 13.64 5.76
N SER A 306 -17.33 13.59 6.89
CA SER A 306 -15.97 14.12 7.00
C SER A 306 -14.99 13.44 6.03
N ASP A 307 -15.12 12.11 5.84
CA ASP A 307 -14.25 11.35 4.94
C ASP A 307 -14.45 11.76 3.49
N ASN A 308 -15.70 11.97 3.06
CA ASN A 308 -16.02 12.40 1.70
C ASN A 308 -15.52 13.83 1.46
N GLN A 309 -15.70 14.73 2.44
CA GLN A 309 -15.21 16.11 2.34
C GLN A 309 -13.69 16.14 2.26
N THR A 310 -13.01 15.39 3.13
CA THR A 310 -11.54 15.33 3.17
C THR A 310 -11.00 14.75 1.87
N SER A 311 -11.64 13.69 1.36
CA SER A 311 -11.26 13.06 0.10
C SER A 311 -11.43 13.99 -1.09
N ALA A 312 -12.59 14.66 -1.20
CA ALA A 312 -12.83 15.64 -2.25
C ALA A 312 -11.86 16.82 -2.17
N MET A 313 -11.62 17.35 -0.96
CA MET A 313 -10.67 18.43 -0.73
C MET A 313 -9.25 18.07 -1.18
N ASN A 314 -8.79 16.84 -0.90
CA ASN A 314 -7.49 16.35 -1.39
C ASN A 314 -7.38 16.44 -2.92
N VAL A 315 -8.44 16.07 -3.65
CA VAL A 315 -8.45 16.17 -5.12
C VAL A 315 -8.51 17.61 -5.60
N LEU A 316 -9.41 18.43 -5.03
CA LEU A 316 -9.61 19.83 -5.42
C LEU A 316 -8.33 20.65 -5.24
N ILE A 317 -7.67 20.54 -4.07
CA ILE A 317 -6.40 21.21 -3.79
C ILE A 317 -5.32 20.71 -4.75
N THR A 318 -5.25 19.40 -4.99
CA THR A 318 -4.27 18.81 -5.91
C THR A 318 -4.46 19.28 -7.34
N ALA A 319 -5.71 19.46 -7.79
CA ALA A 319 -6.00 19.94 -9.13
C ALA A 319 -5.62 21.42 -9.31
N ILE A 320 -5.85 22.25 -8.29
CA ILE A 320 -5.50 23.68 -8.31
C ILE A 320 -3.99 23.89 -8.42
N SER A 321 -3.18 22.98 -7.89
CA SER A 321 -1.71 23.07 -7.98
C SER A 321 -1.13 22.62 -9.32
N LEU A 322 -1.98 22.14 -10.25
CA LEU A 322 -1.57 21.84 -11.61
C LEU A 322 -1.55 23.15 -12.43
N PRO A 323 -0.54 23.37 -13.28
CA PRO A 323 -0.51 24.54 -14.16
C PRO A 323 -1.75 24.53 -15.07
N GLU A 324 -2.20 25.71 -15.51
CA GLU A 324 -3.26 25.78 -16.53
C GLU A 324 -2.79 25.14 -17.84
N VAL A 325 -3.70 24.53 -18.59
CA VAL A 325 -3.39 24.12 -19.96
C VAL A 325 -3.50 25.39 -20.78
N ASP A 326 -2.38 25.99 -21.16
CA ASP A 326 -2.40 27.08 -22.12
C ASP A 326 -3.13 26.60 -23.38
N SER A 327 -4.36 27.09 -23.56
CA SER A 327 -5.23 26.71 -24.68
C SER A 327 -4.65 27.16 -26.03
N ARG A 328 -3.56 27.94 -25.99
CA ARG A 328 -2.82 28.47 -27.14
C ARG A 328 -1.83 27.49 -27.76
N ASP A 329 -1.49 26.39 -27.11
CA ASP A 329 -0.54 25.38 -27.66
C ASP A 329 -1.24 24.22 -28.37
N SER A 330 -2.42 24.49 -28.93
CA SER A 330 -3.18 23.59 -29.80
C SER A 330 -2.50 23.30 -31.17
N GLY A 331 -1.22 23.69 -31.32
CA GLY A 331 -0.41 23.51 -32.54
C GLY A 331 0.22 22.13 -32.72
N SER A 332 0.39 21.33 -31.65
CA SER A 332 0.80 19.93 -31.79
C SER A 332 -0.16 19.02 -31.05
N LYS A 333 -1.19 18.55 -31.76
CA LYS A 333 -2.04 17.44 -31.32
C LYS A 333 -1.12 16.24 -31.03
N LEU A 334 -0.74 16.02 -29.78
CA LEU A 334 -0.34 14.69 -29.34
C LEU A 334 -1.57 13.82 -29.54
N SER A 335 -1.55 12.98 -30.58
CA SER A 335 -2.68 12.14 -30.91
C SER A 335 -2.86 11.14 -29.78
N VAL A 336 -3.80 11.42 -28.89
CA VAL A 336 -4.36 10.42 -27.97
C VAL A 336 -4.83 9.20 -28.78
N GLY A 337 -5.25 9.41 -30.03
CA GLY A 337 -5.50 8.36 -31.02
C GLY A 337 -4.28 7.52 -31.42
N GLY A 338 -3.03 8.00 -31.26
CA GLY A 338 -1.82 7.21 -31.50
C GLY A 338 -1.49 6.26 -30.36
N ILE A 339 -1.73 6.68 -29.11
CA ILE A 339 -1.54 5.81 -27.93
C ILE A 339 -2.68 4.78 -27.85
N ILE A 340 -3.92 5.21 -28.04
CA ILE A 340 -5.09 4.33 -28.10
C ILE A 340 -5.02 3.43 -29.36
N GLY A 341 -4.59 3.97 -30.50
CA GLY A 341 -4.39 3.22 -31.74
C GLY A 341 -3.26 2.20 -31.65
N GLY A 342 -2.20 2.48 -30.89
CA GLY A 342 -1.11 1.54 -30.63
C GLY A 342 -1.55 0.34 -29.78
N VAL A 343 -2.37 0.58 -28.75
CA VAL A 343 -2.88 -0.52 -27.88
C VAL A 343 -3.94 -1.35 -28.61
N VAL A 344 -4.89 -0.70 -29.30
CA VAL A 344 -5.93 -1.42 -30.08
C VAL A 344 -5.29 -2.16 -31.26
N GLY A 345 -4.34 -1.55 -31.96
CA GLY A 345 -3.59 -2.20 -33.04
C GLY A 345 -2.76 -3.40 -32.56
N GLY A 346 -2.12 -3.28 -31.39
CA GLY A 346 -1.37 -4.38 -30.77
C GLY A 346 -2.25 -5.58 -30.42
N VAL A 347 -3.45 -5.34 -29.87
CA VAL A 347 -4.42 -6.40 -29.55
C VAL A 347 -4.90 -7.12 -30.82
N VAL A 348 -5.17 -6.39 -31.90
CA VAL A 348 -5.59 -7.00 -33.18
C VAL A 348 -4.49 -7.89 -33.76
N VAL A 349 -3.22 -7.45 -33.74
CA VAL A 349 -2.09 -8.26 -34.23
C VAL A 349 -1.90 -9.53 -33.40
N VAL A 350 -2.02 -9.45 -32.08
CA VAL A 350 -1.93 -10.62 -31.19
C VAL A 350 -3.06 -11.61 -31.47
N VAL A 351 -4.30 -11.14 -31.61
CA VAL A 351 -5.46 -12.00 -31.90
C VAL A 351 -5.29 -12.68 -33.27
N LEU A 352 -4.90 -11.93 -34.31
CA LEU A 352 -4.63 -12.51 -35.63
C LEU A 352 -3.49 -13.52 -35.60
N GLY A 353 -2.43 -13.25 -34.83
CA GLY A 353 -1.33 -14.18 -34.61
C GLY A 353 -1.79 -15.49 -33.97
N ILE A 354 -2.64 -15.43 -32.95
CA ILE A 354 -3.22 -16.61 -32.28
C ILE A 354 -4.10 -17.41 -33.26
N VAL A 355 -4.97 -16.73 -34.03
CA VAL A 355 -5.84 -17.38 -35.02
C VAL A 355 -5.00 -18.09 -36.10
N ALA A 356 -3.95 -17.44 -36.61
CA ALA A 356 -3.04 -18.05 -37.57
C ALA A 356 -2.33 -19.29 -36.98
N LEU A 357 -1.89 -19.23 -35.73
CA LEU A 357 -1.24 -20.34 -35.04
C LEU A 357 -2.19 -21.53 -34.85
N ILE A 358 -3.45 -21.27 -34.52
CA ILE A 358 -4.50 -22.31 -34.42
C ILE A 358 -4.79 -22.93 -35.79
N ALA A 359 -4.89 -22.12 -36.86
CA ALA A 359 -5.12 -22.60 -38.21
C ALA A 359 -3.97 -23.50 -38.71
N LEU A 360 -2.72 -23.10 -38.43
CA LEU A 360 -1.54 -23.91 -38.77
C LEU A 360 -1.49 -25.23 -37.99
N ARG A 361 -1.88 -25.22 -36.70
CA ARG A 361 -1.98 -26.46 -35.90
C ARG A 361 -3.09 -27.38 -36.40
N ARG A 362 -4.21 -26.84 -36.87
CA ARG A 362 -5.30 -27.64 -37.46
C ARG A 362 -4.88 -28.29 -38.78
N ARG A 363 -4.13 -27.58 -39.63
CA ARG A 363 -3.60 -28.17 -40.87
C ARG A 363 -2.63 -29.33 -40.62
N ARG A 364 -1.77 -29.23 -39.60
CA ARG A 364 -0.85 -30.31 -39.23
C ARG A 364 -1.53 -31.57 -38.68
N LYS A 365 -2.78 -31.49 -38.23
CA LYS A 365 -3.55 -32.67 -37.77
C LYS A 365 -4.26 -33.44 -38.89
N ILE A 366 -4.27 -32.93 -40.12
CA ILE A 366 -4.91 -33.59 -41.26
C ILE A 366 -3.95 -34.56 -41.96
N GLU A 367 -2.64 -34.42 -41.74
CA GLU A 367 -1.63 -35.39 -42.16
C GLU A 367 -1.31 -36.34 -41.00
N SER A 368 -2.27 -37.18 -40.63
CA SER A 368 -1.95 -38.38 -39.85
C SER A 368 -1.42 -39.44 -40.82
N PRO A 369 -0.19 -39.96 -40.61
CA PRO A 369 0.31 -41.13 -41.34
C PRO A 369 -0.59 -42.34 -41.06
N LYS A 370 -0.91 -43.10 -42.11
CA LYS A 370 -1.61 -44.38 -42.00
C LYS A 370 -0.85 -45.30 -41.01
N PRO A 371 -1.51 -45.89 -40.01
CA PRO A 371 -0.83 -46.76 -39.05
C PRO A 371 -0.37 -48.06 -39.74
N PRO A 372 0.82 -48.57 -39.42
CA PRO A 372 1.26 -49.89 -39.84
C PRO A 372 0.51 -50.98 -39.05
N ASP A 373 0.11 -52.05 -39.73
CA ASP A 373 -0.45 -53.25 -39.13
C ASP A 373 0.55 -53.87 -38.15
N LEU A 374 0.23 -53.81 -36.85
CA LEU A 374 1.00 -54.46 -35.79
C LEU A 374 0.15 -55.57 -35.16
N ASN A 375 0.42 -56.78 -35.63
CA ASN A 375 0.01 -58.04 -35.02
C ASN A 375 0.95 -58.30 -33.83
N ILE A 376 0.50 -58.09 -32.59
CA ILE A 376 1.29 -58.35 -31.38
C ILE A 376 0.56 -59.36 -30.50
N GLN A 377 1.24 -60.50 -30.35
CA GLN A 377 0.96 -61.64 -29.50
C GLN A 377 1.19 -61.28 -28.03
N LEU A 378 0.21 -61.57 -27.18
CA LEU A 378 0.30 -61.39 -25.72
C LEU A 378 1.17 -62.48 -25.09
N ASP A 379 2.10 -62.07 -24.23
CA ASP A 379 2.71 -62.92 -23.20
C ASP A 379 2.39 -62.39 -21.79
N PRO A 380 2.39 -63.25 -20.76
CA PRO A 380 1.77 -63.00 -19.46
C PRO A 380 2.69 -62.34 -18.42
N PHE A 381 2.04 -61.64 -17.49
CA PHE A 381 2.58 -60.96 -16.30
C PHE A 381 3.42 -61.86 -15.37
N PRO A 382 4.46 -61.29 -14.73
CA PRO A 382 4.99 -61.77 -13.46
C PRO A 382 4.62 -60.86 -12.28
N GLN A 383 4.40 -61.51 -11.15
CA GLN A 383 4.06 -61.00 -9.82
C GLN A 383 5.28 -60.55 -8.98
N ASP A 384 4.97 -59.64 -8.06
CA ASP A 384 5.53 -59.41 -6.71
C ASP A 384 7.01 -59.01 -6.52
N THR A 385 7.24 -57.90 -5.81
CA THR A 385 8.00 -57.88 -4.55
C THR A 385 7.91 -56.54 -3.81
N GLU A 386 7.65 -56.63 -2.50
CA GLU A 386 7.63 -55.59 -1.46
C GLU A 386 9.03 -55.42 -0.85
N PRO A 387 9.47 -54.20 -0.45
CA PRO A 387 10.69 -54.05 0.35
C PRO A 387 10.42 -53.66 1.82
N THR A 388 11.03 -54.49 2.67
CA THR A 388 11.24 -54.41 4.12
C THR A 388 12.00 -53.14 4.54
N LEU A 389 11.57 -52.46 5.61
CA LEU A 389 12.32 -51.38 6.26
C LEU A 389 12.90 -51.83 7.60
N SER A 390 14.22 -51.70 7.72
CA SER A 390 15.06 -52.10 8.85
C SER A 390 15.14 -51.04 9.96
N THR A 391 15.09 -51.53 11.19
CA THR A 391 15.37 -50.88 12.46
C THR A 391 16.86 -50.52 12.61
N SER A 392 17.18 -49.35 13.18
CA SER A 392 18.53 -49.02 13.68
C SER A 392 18.44 -48.27 15.01
N SER A 393 19.27 -48.74 15.95
CA SER A 393 19.45 -48.35 17.35
C SER A 393 20.17 -47.01 17.56
N GLY A 394 19.97 -46.40 18.75
CA GLY A 394 20.58 -45.14 19.23
C GLY A 394 22.10 -45.18 19.51
N PRO A 395 22.70 -44.24 20.29
CA PRO A 395 22.29 -43.96 21.67
C PRO A 395 22.50 -42.52 22.24
N THR A 396 22.04 -42.38 23.49
CA THR A 396 22.57 -41.61 24.63
C THR A 396 22.22 -40.14 24.85
N ALA A 397 21.77 -39.93 26.09
CA ALA A 397 21.31 -38.72 26.72
C ALA A 397 22.45 -37.85 27.26
N SER A 398 22.22 -36.54 27.32
CA SER A 398 22.96 -35.63 28.19
C SER A 398 21.99 -34.71 28.95
N THR A 399 22.07 -34.86 30.27
CA THR A 399 21.52 -34.13 31.40
C THR A 399 21.35 -32.61 31.18
N PHE A 400 20.13 -32.09 31.37
CA PHE A 400 19.88 -30.64 31.47
C PHE A 400 19.60 -30.24 32.92
N SER A 401 20.46 -29.37 33.43
CA SER A 401 20.44 -28.80 34.77
C SER A 401 19.32 -27.74 34.92
N GLN A 402 18.55 -27.86 36.00
CA GLN A 402 17.57 -26.85 36.43
C GLN A 402 18.27 -25.58 36.91
N VAL A 403 18.02 -24.45 36.23
CA VAL A 403 18.28 -23.11 36.79
C VAL A 403 16.98 -22.55 37.35
N LYS A 404 16.85 -22.56 38.68
CA LYS A 404 15.83 -21.84 39.45
C LYS A 404 16.12 -20.33 39.41
N GLY A 405 15.42 -19.60 38.55
CA GLY A 405 15.37 -18.14 38.54
C GLY A 405 14.27 -17.62 39.47
N ARG A 406 14.67 -16.92 40.53
CA ARG A 406 13.85 -16.35 41.62
C ARG A 406 13.26 -15.01 41.16
N PHE A 407 11.94 -14.91 41.01
CA PHE A 407 11.26 -13.63 40.77
C PHE A 407 11.06 -12.84 42.07
N PRO A 408 11.34 -11.53 42.12
CA PRO A 408 11.10 -10.71 43.31
C PRO A 408 9.64 -10.25 43.41
N HIS A 409 9.16 -10.26 44.65
CA HIS A 409 7.84 -9.84 45.10
C HIS A 409 7.47 -8.40 44.71
N HIS A 410 6.27 -8.23 44.13
CA HIS A 410 5.58 -6.94 44.04
C HIS A 410 5.15 -6.47 45.43
N ARG A 411 5.61 -5.27 45.83
CA ARG A 411 5.12 -4.53 47.01
C ARG A 411 3.75 -3.91 46.73
N ARG A 412 2.85 -4.11 47.70
CA ARG A 412 1.60 -3.38 47.91
C ARG A 412 1.85 -1.87 47.99
N TRP A 413 1.07 -1.10 47.26
CA TRP A 413 0.84 0.31 47.55
C TRP A 413 -0.37 0.45 48.47
N HIS A 414 -0.15 1.13 49.59
CA HIS A 414 -1.18 1.53 50.53
C HIS A 414 -1.95 2.75 50.00
N LYS A 415 -3.27 2.71 50.17
CA LYS A 415 -4.14 3.89 50.21
C LYS A 415 -3.89 4.69 51.49
N ARG A 416 -3.74 6.01 51.37
CA ARG A 416 -4.14 7.06 52.33
C ARG A 416 -4.60 8.23 51.44
N ALA A 417 -5.90 8.56 51.48
CA ALA A 417 -6.54 9.56 52.33
C ALA A 417 -7.02 10.68 51.39
#